data_AF-A0A950YJE1-F1
#
_entry.id   AF-A0A950YJE1-F1
#
_cell.length_a   1.000
_cell.length_b   1.000
_cell.length_c   1.000
_cell.angle_alpha   90.00
_cell.angle_beta   90.00
_cell.angle_gamma   90.00
#
_symmetry.space_group_name_H-M   'P 1'
#
loop_
_entity.id
_entity.type
_entity.pdbx_description
1 polymer ?
#
loop_
_entity_poly.entity_id
_entity_poly.type
_entity_poly.pdbx_seq_one_letter_code
_entity_poly.pdbx_strand_id
1 'polypeptide(L)'
;ASFTDFARELGVLFQIVDDILDVTGSPETLGKQQGSDERLGKRTYVTEFGLDGARSLAAQSHSRARAALAEAARRAEPHRSAELEQITDFIVTRSF
;
A
#
# COMPACT_ATOMS: atom_id res chain seq x y z
N ALA A 1 9.67 15.88 -7.26
CA ALA A 1 9.60 14.45 -6.97
C ALA A 1 10.14 13.66 -8.17
N SER A 2 10.75 12.52 -7.89
CA SER A 2 11.24 11.57 -8.89
C SER A 2 10.36 10.31 -8.90
N PHE A 3 10.50 9.45 -9.90
CA PHE A 3 9.92 8.10 -9.85
C PHE A 3 10.43 7.30 -8.65
N THR A 4 11.59 7.62 -8.08
CA THR A 4 12.10 7.02 -6.84
C THR A 4 11.24 7.39 -5.63
N ASP A 5 10.77 8.63 -5.54
CA ASP A 5 9.88 9.06 -4.44
C ASP A 5 8.52 8.37 -4.54
N PHE A 6 7.99 8.27 -5.76
CA PHE A 6 6.79 7.49 -6.04
C PHE A 6 6.95 6.02 -5.64
N ALA A 7 8.01 5.35 -6.10
CA ALA A 7 8.25 3.94 -5.81
C ALA A 7 8.41 3.67 -4.31
N ARG A 8 9.04 4.59 -3.56
CA ARG A 8 9.16 4.50 -2.11
C ARG A 8 7.80 4.51 -1.42
N GLU A 9 6.95 5.49 -1.74
CA GLU A 9 5.62 5.60 -1.13
C GLU A 9 4.68 4.46 -1.56
N LEU A 10 4.83 3.97 -2.80
CA LEU A 10 4.11 2.80 -3.29
C LEU A 10 4.49 1.53 -2.51
N GLY A 11 5.78 1.33 -2.24
CA GLY A 11 6.26 0.20 -1.44
C GLY A 11 5.76 0.25 0.01
N VAL A 12 5.76 1.44 0.62
CA VAL A 12 5.19 1.65 1.97
C VAL A 12 3.69 1.35 1.96
N LEU A 13 2.94 1.89 1.00
CA LEU A 13 1.51 1.61 0.83
C LEU A 13 1.25 0.11 0.72
N PHE A 14 2.01 -0.59 -0.12
CA PHE A 14 1.85 -2.03 -0.33
C PHE A 14 2.01 -2.82 0.97
N GLN A 15 3.05 -2.53 1.76
CA GLN A 15 3.28 -3.20 3.03
C GLN A 15 2.17 -2.95 4.05
N ILE A 16 1.70 -1.70 4.18
CA ILE A 16 0.62 -1.37 5.11
C ILE A 16 -0.66 -2.14 4.73
N VAL A 17 -0.99 -2.19 3.44
CA VAL A 17 -2.16 -2.96 2.98
C VAL A 17 -1.97 -4.45 3.20
N ASP A 18 -0.77 -5.00 3.00
CA ASP A 18 -0.50 -6.41 3.26
C ASP A 18 -0.71 -6.77 4.75
N ASP A 19 -0.22 -5.92 5.65
CA ASP A 19 -0.42 -6.08 7.09
C ASP A 19 -1.92 -6.01 7.47
N ILE A 20 -2.69 -5.12 6.82
CA ILE A 20 -4.15 -5.03 7.00
C ILE A 20 -4.83 -6.30 6.50
N LEU A 21 -4.43 -6.82 5.34
CA LEU A 21 -4.98 -8.03 4.77
C LEU A 21 -4.65 -9.24 5.63
N ASP A 22 -3.44 -9.35 6.20
CA ASP A 22 -3.08 -10.46 7.10
C ASP A 22 -4.04 -10.61 8.28
N VAL A 23 -4.62 -9.49 8.76
CA VAL A 23 -5.58 -9.49 9.89
C VAL A 23 -7.04 -9.42 9.47
N THR A 24 -7.38 -8.99 8.26
CA THR A 24 -8.79 -8.81 7.83
C THR A 24 -9.25 -9.79 6.76
N GLY A 25 -8.33 -10.35 5.98
CA GLY A 25 -8.65 -11.25 4.89
C GLY A 25 -8.99 -12.65 5.38
N SER A 26 -9.84 -13.33 4.61
CA SER A 26 -10.18 -14.73 4.89
C SER A 26 -9.05 -15.66 4.42
N PRO A 27 -8.81 -16.79 5.09
CA PRO A 27 -7.79 -17.76 4.66
C PRO A 27 -7.96 -18.25 3.22
N GLU A 28 -9.21 -18.36 2.75
CA GLU A 28 -9.57 -18.77 1.39
C GLU A 28 -9.16 -17.72 0.35
N THR A 29 -9.15 -16.45 0.76
CA THR A 29 -8.87 -15.31 -0.11
C THR A 29 -7.36 -15.01 -0.18
N LEU A 30 -6.65 -15.17 0.94
CA LEU A 30 -5.21 -14.88 1.03
C LEU A 30 -4.31 -16.07 0.68
N GLY A 31 -4.85 -17.29 0.63
CA GLY A 31 -4.07 -18.51 0.46
C GLY A 31 -3.12 -18.84 1.63
N LYS A 32 -3.20 -18.07 2.74
CA LYS A 32 -2.46 -18.25 4.00
C LYS A 32 -3.41 -18.09 5.19
N GLN A 33 -3.03 -18.63 6.36
CA GLN A 33 -3.82 -18.41 7.58
C GLN A 33 -3.75 -16.94 8.03
N GLN A 34 -4.90 -16.39 8.42
CA GLN A 34 -5.04 -15.06 9.02
C GLN A 34 -4.20 -14.94 10.31
N GLY A 35 -3.64 -13.76 10.57
CA GLY A 35 -2.82 -13.48 11.75
C GLY A 35 -1.50 -14.24 11.76
N SER A 36 -0.95 -14.53 10.58
CA SER A 36 0.33 -15.23 10.47
C SER A 36 1.47 -14.40 11.06
N ASP A 37 1.39 -13.07 10.95
CA ASP A 37 2.43 -12.18 11.45
C ASP A 37 2.35 -11.97 12.97
N GLU A 38 1.15 -11.86 13.53
CA GLU A 38 0.95 -11.79 14.99
C GLU A 38 1.43 -13.07 15.68
N ARG A 39 1.11 -14.25 15.12
CA ARG A 39 1.59 -15.54 15.63
C ARG A 39 3.11 -15.68 15.62
N LEU A 40 3.80 -14.97 14.75
CA LEU A 40 5.26 -14.95 14.63
C LEU A 40 5.90 -13.82 15.44
N GLY A 41 5.13 -13.03 16.19
CA GLY A 41 5.63 -11.91 16.98
C GLY A 41 6.25 -10.80 16.13
N LYS A 42 5.83 -10.67 14.86
CA LYS A 42 6.34 -9.60 13.99
C LYS A 42 5.71 -8.27 14.34
N ARG A 43 6.51 -7.21 14.26
CA ARG A 43 6.02 -5.83 14.35
C ARG A 43 5.53 -5.39 12.97
N THR A 44 4.23 -5.23 12.84
CA THR A 44 3.50 -4.77 11.65
C THR A 44 2.84 -3.41 11.90
N TYR A 45 2.37 -2.74 10.84
CA TYR A 45 1.61 -1.50 10.98
C TYR A 45 0.32 -1.68 11.79
N VAL A 46 -0.35 -2.82 11.67
CA VAL A 46 -1.54 -3.11 12.46
C VAL A 46 -1.18 -3.31 13.93
N THR A 47 -0.12 -4.05 14.25
CA THR A 47 0.28 -4.27 15.65
C THR A 47 0.74 -2.98 16.34
N GLU A 48 1.34 -2.05 15.59
CA GLU A 48 1.87 -0.79 16.13
C GLU A 48 0.79 0.29 16.27
N PHE A 49 -0.07 0.44 15.26
CA PHE A 49 -1.00 1.57 15.15
C PHE A 49 -2.48 1.18 15.25
N GLY A 50 -2.78 -0.11 15.39
CA GLY A 50 -4.13 -0.66 15.25
C GLY A 50 -4.64 -0.63 13.81
N LEU A 51 -5.77 -1.29 13.57
CA LEU A 51 -6.35 -1.40 12.22
C LEU A 51 -6.72 -0.03 11.63
N ASP A 52 -7.35 0.84 12.41
CA ASP A 52 -7.77 2.17 11.93
C ASP A 52 -6.56 3.09 11.72
N GLY A 53 -5.52 2.99 12.55
CA GLY A 53 -4.26 3.69 12.37
C GLY A 53 -3.55 3.25 11.10
N ALA A 54 -3.45 1.93 10.87
CA ALA A 54 -2.90 1.38 9.64
C ALA A 54 -3.68 1.85 8.39
N ARG A 55 -5.02 1.87 8.43
CA ARG A 55 -5.85 2.40 7.34
C ARG A 55 -5.60 3.87 7.06
N SER A 56 -5.45 4.69 8.10
CA SER A 56 -5.10 6.10 7.97
C SER A 56 -3.72 6.28 7.34
N LEU A 57 -2.72 5.48 7.76
CA LEU A 57 -1.37 5.52 7.19
C LEU A 57 -1.36 5.06 5.72
N ALA A 58 -2.14 4.04 5.36
CA ALA A 58 -2.32 3.62 3.97
C ALA A 58 -2.90 4.75 3.12
N ALA A 59 -3.97 5.41 3.58
CA ALA A 59 -4.57 6.55 2.87
C ALA A 59 -3.57 7.71 2.67
N GLN A 60 -2.75 8.00 3.69
CA GLN A 60 -1.70 9.01 3.58
C GLN A 60 -0.61 8.60 2.58
N SER A 61 -0.15 7.35 2.62
CA SER A 61 0.85 6.81 1.68
C SER A 61 0.34 6.81 0.24
N HIS A 62 -0.94 6.46 0.04
CA HIS A 62 -1.63 6.52 -1.25
C HIS A 62 -1.66 7.95 -1.80
N SER A 63 -2.05 8.93 -0.98
CA SER A 63 -2.02 10.34 -1.36
C SER A 63 -0.61 10.81 -1.76
N ARG A 64 0.42 10.46 -0.97
CA ARG A 64 1.82 10.81 -1.27
C ARG A 64 2.32 10.15 -2.55
N ALA A 65 2.00 8.88 -2.77
CA ALA A 65 2.35 8.16 -3.99
C ALA A 65 1.73 8.83 -5.23
N ARG A 66 0.42 9.14 -5.21
CA ARG A 66 -0.25 9.85 -6.32
C ARG A 66 0.37 11.22 -6.58
N ALA A 67 0.67 11.99 -5.54
CA ALA A 67 1.29 13.30 -5.68
C ALA A 67 2.71 13.20 -6.29
N ALA A 68 3.51 12.24 -5.82
CA ALA A 68 4.85 11.99 -6.33
C ALA A 68 4.83 11.54 -7.80
N LEU A 69 3.90 10.65 -8.17
CA LEU A 69 3.71 10.19 -9.54
C LEU A 69 3.31 11.34 -10.48
N ALA A 70 2.34 12.16 -10.08
CA ALA A 70 1.91 13.31 -10.88
C ALA A 70 3.06 14.30 -11.13
N GLU A 71 3.91 14.55 -10.13
CA GLU A 71 5.08 15.41 -10.29
C GLU A 71 6.18 14.76 -11.15
N ALA A 72 6.40 13.44 -11.03
CA ALA A 72 7.35 12.72 -11.88
C ALA A 72 6.89 12.68 -13.35
N ALA A 73 5.60 12.43 -13.59
CA ALA A 73 4.99 12.39 -14.91
C ALA A 73 4.97 13.76 -15.61
N ARG A 74 4.79 14.87 -14.86
CA ARG A 74 4.95 16.21 -15.45
C ARG A 74 6.34 16.44 -16.05
N ARG A 75 7.37 15.78 -15.50
CA ARG A 75 8.77 15.91 -15.95
C ARG A 75 9.15 14.91 -17.04
N ALA A 76 8.36 13.85 -17.23
CA ALA A 76 8.64 12.77 -18.16
C ALA A 76 7.39 12.50 -19.02
N GLU A 77 7.45 12.83 -20.32
CA GLU A 77 6.46 12.48 -21.37
C GLU A 77 5.08 12.02 -20.86
N PRO A 78 4.03 12.87 -20.90
CA PRO A 78 2.77 12.72 -20.16
C PRO A 78 1.98 11.41 -20.32
N HIS A 79 2.30 10.58 -21.31
CA HIS A 79 1.53 9.41 -21.72
C HIS A 79 1.92 8.09 -21.06
N ARG A 80 2.72 8.07 -19.98
CA ARG A 80 3.21 6.83 -19.35
C ARG A 80 2.84 6.60 -17.88
N SER A 81 1.97 7.43 -17.27
CA SER A 81 1.64 7.29 -15.84
C SER A 81 0.28 6.66 -15.54
N ALA A 82 -0.60 6.51 -16.52
CA ALA A 82 -1.98 6.04 -16.30
C ALA A 82 -2.02 4.64 -15.66
N GLU A 83 -1.19 3.71 -16.14
CA GLU A 83 -1.09 2.37 -15.58
C GLU A 83 -0.54 2.39 -14.15
N LEU A 84 0.42 3.27 -13.85
CA LEU A 84 0.99 3.42 -12.51
C LEU A 84 -0.03 4.02 -11.53
N GLU A 85 -0.89 4.92 -11.98
CA GLU A 85 -2.01 5.44 -11.18
C GLU A 85 -3.01 4.32 -10.87
N GLN A 86 -3.39 3.53 -11.88
CA GLN A 86 -4.30 2.40 -11.70
C GLN A 86 -3.74 1.35 -10.72
N ILE A 87 -2.44 1.03 -10.83
CA ILE A 87 -1.77 0.12 -9.88
C ILE A 87 -1.79 0.69 -8.46
N THR A 88 -1.56 2.00 -8.31
CA THR A 88 -1.57 2.68 -7.01
C THR A 88 -2.94 2.62 -6.34
N ASP A 89 -4.01 2.83 -7.11
CA ASP A 89 -5.41 2.72 -6.63
C ASP A 89 -5.82 1.27 -6.36
N PHE A 90 -5.36 0.34 -7.20
CA PHE A 90 -5.60 -1.07 -6.99
C PHE A 90 -5.02 -1.54 -5.65
N ILE A 91 -3.79 -1.13 -5.31
CA ILE A 91 -3.16 -1.56 -4.05
C ILE A 91 -4.00 -1.20 -2.82
N VAL A 92 -4.64 -0.02 -2.75
CA VAL A 92 -5.44 0.36 -1.57
C VAL A 92 -6.81 -0.31 -1.52
N THR A 93 -7.33 -0.78 -2.66
CA THR A 93 -8.66 -1.40 -2.75
C THR A 93 -8.63 -2.92 -2.84
N ARG A 94 -7.45 -3.52 -3.03
CA ARG A 94 -7.30 -4.97 -3.18
C ARG A 94 -7.80 -5.71 -1.93
N SER A 95 -8.37 -6.88 -2.16
CA SER A 95 -8.94 -7.73 -1.11
C SER A 95 -8.19 -9.06 -0.94
N PHE A 96 -7.08 -9.25 -1.65
CA PHE A 96 -6.24 -10.46 -1.67
C PHE A 96 -4.76 -10.11 -1.79
#